data_AF-A0A519VB08-F1
#
_entry.id   AF-A0A519VB08-F1
#
_cell.length_a   1.000
_cell.length_b   1.000
_cell.length_c   1.000
_cell.angle_alpha   90.00
_cell.angle_beta   90.00
_cell.angle_gamma   90.00
#
_symmetry.space_group_name_H-M   'P 1'
#
loop_
_entity.id
_entity.type
_entity.pdbx_description
1 polymer ?
#
loop_
_entity_poly.entity_id
_entity_poly.type
_entity_poly.pdbx_seq_one_letter_code
_entity_poly.pdbx_strand_id
1 'polypeptide(L)'
;FETPKMLSLQMLAVQPAQKEYTSVPKSAAVLLEGSFKSVFLNRPVPEGITENYNVPSQSKPTKMIVIGDGDVFLNQVSKADNTPFPLGFDRYTQQNYGNKALLLNIADYFTDDDNLIALRNKQIKVRLLDRTKLRAEKTKWQLINAVAPLLLLICFAIFQHYYRKHKYAK
;
A
#
# COMPACT_ATOMS: atom_id res chain seq x y z
N PHE A 1 -32.98 -1.54 -1.35
CA PHE A 1 -33.28 -2.43 -2.49
C PHE A 1 -32.58 -1.86 -3.71
N GLU A 2 -31.40 -2.38 -4.04
CA GLU A 2 -30.69 -2.02 -5.26
C GLU A 2 -31.21 -2.93 -6.38
N THR A 3 -31.84 -2.34 -7.39
CA THR A 3 -32.30 -3.05 -8.59
C THR A 3 -31.10 -3.61 -9.37
N PRO A 4 -31.21 -4.77 -10.03
CA PRO A 4 -30.10 -5.38 -10.77
C PRO A 4 -29.57 -4.45 -11.86
N LYS A 5 -28.25 -4.23 -11.84
CA LYS A 5 -27.55 -3.39 -12.81
C LYS A 5 -27.19 -4.22 -14.04
N MET A 6 -27.58 -3.77 -15.23
CA MET A 6 -27.21 -4.43 -16.49
C MET A 6 -25.69 -4.33 -16.68
N LEU A 7 -24.99 -5.47 -16.72
CA LEU A 7 -23.57 -5.55 -17.05
C LEU A 7 -23.39 -5.67 -18.57
N SER A 8 -22.68 -4.72 -19.19
CA SER A 8 -22.28 -4.82 -20.60
C SER A 8 -20.76 -4.69 -20.75
N LEU A 9 -20.18 -5.36 -21.74
CA LEU A 9 -18.73 -5.29 -22.02
C LEU A 9 -18.28 -3.87 -22.39
N GLN A 10 -19.17 -3.00 -22.89
CA GLN A 10 -18.84 -1.60 -23.15
C GLN A 10 -18.54 -0.81 -21.87
N MET A 11 -19.02 -1.24 -20.70
CA MET A 11 -18.72 -0.58 -19.42
C MET A 11 -17.24 -0.67 -19.04
N LEU A 12 -16.51 -1.69 -19.53
CA LEU A 12 -15.07 -1.83 -19.30
C LEU A 12 -14.24 -0.76 -20.05
N ALA A 13 -14.81 -0.16 -21.11
CA ALA A 13 -14.15 0.89 -21.88
C ALA A 13 -14.30 2.28 -21.25
N VAL A 14 -15.27 2.44 -20.34
CA VAL A 14 -15.51 3.70 -19.63
C VAL A 14 -14.60 3.73 -18.41
N GLN A 15 -13.60 4.63 -18.41
CA GLN A 15 -12.78 4.82 -17.23
C GLN A 15 -13.62 5.46 -16.12
N PRO A 16 -13.78 4.80 -14.96
CA PRO A 16 -14.56 5.32 -13.85
C PRO A 16 -13.94 6.62 -13.33
N ALA A 17 -14.79 7.61 -13.03
CA ALA A 17 -14.31 8.90 -12.56
C ALA A 17 -13.78 8.76 -11.12
N GLN A 18 -12.62 9.35 -10.81
CA GLN A 18 -11.99 9.27 -9.48
C GLN A 18 -12.95 9.67 -8.33
N LYS A 19 -13.92 10.55 -8.61
CA LYS A 19 -14.94 10.99 -7.65
C LYS A 19 -15.90 9.86 -7.22
N GLU A 20 -16.06 8.82 -8.03
CA GLU A 20 -16.90 7.66 -7.74
C GLU A 20 -16.22 6.70 -6.75
N TYR A 21 -14.90 6.76 -6.60
CA TYR A 21 -14.13 6.02 -5.60
C TYR A 21 -13.96 6.81 -4.30
N THR A 22 -15.06 7.38 -3.79
CA THR A 22 -15.11 8.11 -2.51
C THR A 22 -15.54 7.22 -1.34
N SER A 23 -15.28 5.91 -1.41
CA SER A 23 -15.56 5.02 -0.29
C SER A 23 -14.59 5.27 0.86
N VAL A 24 -15.09 5.18 2.10
CA VAL A 24 -14.25 5.16 3.31
C VAL A 24 -13.19 4.06 3.16
N PRO A 25 -11.91 4.32 3.48
CA PRO A 25 -10.87 3.31 3.45
C PRO A 25 -11.28 2.10 4.29
N LYS A 26 -11.26 0.91 3.68
CA LYS A 26 -11.53 -0.35 4.38
C LYS A 26 -10.21 -1.04 4.69
N SER A 27 -10.07 -1.54 5.90
CA SER A 27 -8.91 -2.35 6.29
C SER A 27 -8.95 -3.70 5.58
N ALA A 28 -7.93 -4.00 4.78
CA ALA A 28 -7.83 -5.29 4.08
C ALA A 28 -7.22 -6.40 4.96
N ALA A 29 -6.40 -6.02 5.95
CA ALA A 29 -5.76 -6.91 6.90
C ALA A 29 -5.55 -6.20 8.25
N VAL A 30 -5.53 -6.98 9.34
CA VAL A 30 -5.25 -6.51 10.70
C VAL A 30 -4.28 -7.46 11.40
N LEU A 31 -3.37 -6.89 12.20
CA LEU A 31 -2.49 -7.60 13.12
C LEU A 31 -3.03 -7.43 14.54
N LEU A 32 -3.15 -8.53 15.26
CA LEU A 32 -3.66 -8.61 16.62
C LEU A 32 -2.60 -9.23 17.53
N GLU A 33 -2.28 -8.56 18.63
CA GLU A 33 -1.35 -9.05 19.65
C GLU A 33 -2.03 -8.97 21.02
N GLY A 34 -1.86 -10.00 21.85
CA GLY A 34 -2.37 -10.01 23.22
C GLY A 34 -2.88 -11.37 23.66
N SER A 35 -3.77 -11.37 24.65
CA SER A 35 -4.44 -12.57 25.15
C SER A 35 -5.84 -12.67 24.56
N PHE A 36 -6.16 -13.84 24.01
CA PHE A 36 -7.45 -14.10 23.37
C PHE A 36 -8.29 -15.02 24.25
N LYS A 37 -9.62 -14.91 24.09
CA LYS A 37 -10.56 -15.83 24.73
C LYS A 37 -10.35 -17.24 24.20
N SER A 38 -10.21 -18.21 25.09
CA SER A 38 -10.01 -19.60 24.71
C SER A 38 -11.24 -20.15 23.97
N VAL A 39 -11.02 -20.86 22.86
CA VAL A 39 -12.07 -21.57 22.11
C VAL A 39 -12.71 -22.68 22.95
N PHE A 40 -11.97 -23.18 23.94
CA PHE A 40 -12.44 -24.22 24.87
C PHE A 40 -13.15 -23.65 26.09
N LEU A 41 -13.24 -22.33 26.24
CA LEU A 41 -13.99 -21.72 27.33
C LEU A 41 -15.45 -22.20 27.28
N ASN A 42 -15.95 -22.71 28.41
CA ASN A 42 -17.29 -23.26 28.56
C ASN A 42 -17.58 -24.51 27.70
N ARG A 43 -16.55 -25.19 27.20
CA ARG A 43 -16.71 -26.47 26.50
C ARG A 43 -16.50 -27.62 27.49
N PRO A 44 -17.40 -28.61 27.57
CA PRO A 44 -17.18 -29.79 28.41
C PRO A 44 -15.98 -30.59 27.90
N VAL A 45 -15.24 -31.19 28.84
CA VAL A 45 -14.14 -32.08 28.53
C VAL A 45 -14.70 -33.33 27.85
N PRO A 46 -14.15 -33.77 26.70
CA PRO A 46 -14.59 -34.99 26.02
C PRO A 46 -14.49 -36.23 26.92
N GLU A 47 -15.43 -37.17 26.74
CA GLU A 47 -15.41 -38.45 27.45
C GLU A 47 -14.12 -39.23 27.11
N GLY A 48 -13.37 -39.65 28.13
CA GLY A 48 -12.10 -40.38 27.99
C GLY A 48 -10.86 -39.69 28.56
N ILE A 49 -10.96 -38.41 28.96
CA ILE A 49 -9.89 -37.71 29.68
C ILE A 49 -10.11 -37.87 31.19
N THR A 50 -9.36 -38.77 31.80
CA THR A 50 -9.37 -39.01 33.26
C THR A 50 -8.43 -38.11 34.05
N GLU A 51 -7.60 -37.33 33.37
CA GLU A 51 -6.69 -36.36 34.00
C GLU A 51 -7.43 -35.07 34.36
N ASN A 52 -7.05 -34.44 35.47
CA ASN A 52 -7.54 -33.11 35.86
C ASN A 52 -6.97 -32.04 34.90
N TYR A 53 -7.60 -31.89 33.74
CA TYR A 53 -7.24 -30.88 32.76
C TYR A 53 -8.02 -29.59 33.01
N ASN A 54 -7.35 -28.58 33.58
CA ASN A 54 -7.93 -27.25 33.73
C ASN A 54 -7.88 -26.51 32.39
N VAL A 55 -9.04 -26.31 31.77
CA VAL A 55 -9.15 -25.58 30.50
C VAL A 55 -8.90 -24.08 30.77
N PRO A 56 -7.81 -23.48 30.25
CA PRO A 56 -7.54 -22.08 30.48
C PRO A 56 -8.60 -21.22 29.80
N SER A 57 -9.10 -20.21 30.52
CA SER A 57 -10.12 -19.28 30.01
C SER A 57 -9.59 -18.29 28.99
N GLN A 58 -8.28 -18.01 29.04
CA GLN A 58 -7.56 -17.10 28.15
C GLN A 58 -6.29 -17.75 27.62
N SER A 59 -5.88 -17.35 26.42
CA SER A 59 -4.61 -17.76 25.84
C SER A 59 -3.44 -17.06 26.55
N LYS A 60 -2.25 -17.68 26.45
CA LYS A 60 -0.99 -16.95 26.64
C LYS A 60 -0.93 -15.77 25.65
N PRO A 61 -0.07 -14.76 25.88
CA PRO A 61 0.16 -13.71 24.89
C PRO A 61 0.53 -14.33 23.54
N THR A 62 -0.28 -14.09 22.52
CA THR A 62 -0.06 -14.59 21.16
C THR A 62 -0.28 -13.49 20.14
N LYS A 63 0.18 -13.77 18.91
CA LYS A 63 0.07 -12.89 17.76
C LYS A 63 -0.86 -13.57 16.74
N MET A 64 -1.70 -12.80 16.05
CA MET A 64 -2.62 -13.27 15.01
C MET A 64 -2.73 -12.25 13.90
N ILE A 65 -2.71 -12.70 12.65
CA ILE A 65 -2.95 -11.84 11.48
C ILE A 65 -4.23 -12.30 10.80
N VAL A 66 -5.14 -11.37 10.53
CA VAL A 66 -6.41 -11.61 9.84
C VAL A 66 -6.39 -10.85 8.52
N ILE A 67 -6.58 -11.57 7.41
CA ILE A 67 -6.63 -11.01 6.06
C ILE A 67 -8.01 -11.31 5.50
N GLY A 68 -8.66 -10.30 4.92
CA GLY A 68 -10.03 -10.43 4.44
C GLY A 68 -10.20 -11.32 3.21
N ASP A 69 -9.12 -11.53 2.44
CA ASP A 69 -9.12 -12.32 1.21
C ASP A 69 -7.88 -13.22 1.13
N GLY A 70 -8.10 -14.50 0.87
CA GLY A 70 -7.05 -15.52 0.74
C GLY A 70 -6.34 -15.49 -0.62
N ASP A 71 -6.93 -14.84 -1.62
CA ASP A 71 -6.38 -14.75 -2.98
C ASP A 71 -5.02 -14.04 -3.04
N VAL A 72 -4.71 -13.25 -2.00
CA VAL A 72 -3.41 -12.57 -1.83
C VAL A 72 -2.24 -13.55 -1.85
N PHE A 73 -2.44 -14.80 -1.42
CA PHE A 73 -1.41 -15.84 -1.38
C PHE A 73 -1.56 -16.92 -2.46
N LEU A 74 -2.45 -16.73 -3.43
CA LEU A 74 -2.59 -17.65 -4.56
C LEU A 74 -1.62 -17.30 -5.69
N ASN A 75 -0.96 -18.33 -6.22
CA ASN A 75 -0.12 -18.22 -7.40
C ASN A 75 -0.99 -18.44 -8.65
N GLN A 76 -0.86 -17.55 -9.63
CA GLN A 76 -1.45 -17.81 -10.96
C GLN A 76 -0.68 -18.97 -11.63
N VAL A 77 -1.39 -19.79 -12.41
CA VAL A 77 -0.79 -20.92 -13.13
C VAL A 77 -0.76 -20.64 -14.63
N SER A 78 0.32 -21.02 -15.31
CA SER A 78 0.41 -20.97 -16.77
C SER A 78 -0.51 -22.00 -17.40
N LYS A 79 -1.33 -21.58 -18.37
CA LYS A 79 -2.22 -22.49 -19.11
C LYS A 79 -1.47 -23.35 -20.13
N ALA A 80 -0.25 -22.94 -20.51
CA ALA A 80 0.57 -23.66 -21.49
C ALA A 80 1.28 -24.87 -20.84
N ASP A 81 1.94 -24.63 -19.71
CA ASP A 81 2.86 -25.62 -19.11
C ASP A 81 2.44 -26.07 -17.71
N ASN A 82 1.29 -25.61 -17.20
CA ASN A 82 0.82 -25.83 -15.81
C ASN A 82 1.83 -25.44 -14.72
N THR A 83 2.79 -24.56 -15.05
CA THR A 83 3.79 -24.07 -14.10
C THR A 83 3.23 -22.89 -13.29
N PRO A 84 3.45 -22.86 -11.96
CA PRO A 84 3.03 -21.74 -11.13
C PRO A 84 3.94 -20.54 -11.36
N PHE A 85 3.34 -19.36 -11.56
CA PHE A 85 4.06 -18.09 -11.57
C PHE A 85 4.56 -17.74 -10.17
N PRO A 86 5.59 -16.89 -10.04
CA PRO A 86 6.02 -16.41 -8.73
C PRO A 86 4.88 -15.68 -8.00
N LEU A 87 4.82 -15.86 -6.68
CA LEU A 87 3.77 -15.28 -5.84
C LEU A 87 3.80 -13.75 -5.93
N GLY A 88 2.66 -13.15 -6.28
CA GLY A 88 2.53 -11.71 -6.50
C GLY A 88 2.65 -11.28 -7.95
N PHE A 89 3.00 -12.16 -8.89
CA PHE A 89 2.98 -11.80 -10.31
C PHE A 89 1.57 -11.90 -10.89
N ASP A 90 1.08 -10.79 -11.45
CA ASP A 90 -0.20 -10.74 -12.16
C ASP A 90 0.01 -10.72 -13.68
N ARG A 91 -0.52 -11.73 -14.37
CA ARG A 91 -0.39 -11.90 -15.83
C ARG A 91 -1.12 -10.85 -16.64
N TYR A 92 -2.22 -10.30 -16.12
CA TYR A 92 -3.04 -9.35 -16.86
C TYR A 92 -2.42 -7.95 -16.85
N THR A 93 -1.90 -7.53 -15.70
CA THR A 93 -1.21 -6.25 -15.56
C THR A 93 0.28 -6.34 -15.87
N GLN A 94 0.84 -7.55 -15.95
CA GLN A 94 2.28 -7.84 -16.06
C GLN A 94 3.11 -7.18 -14.95
N GLN A 95 2.50 -6.97 -13.77
CA GLN A 95 3.14 -6.36 -12.62
C GLN A 95 3.46 -7.40 -11.55
N ASN A 96 4.56 -7.18 -10.84
CA ASN A 96 4.94 -7.99 -9.70
C ASN A 96 4.64 -7.23 -8.40
N TYR A 97 3.69 -7.75 -7.63
CA TYR A 97 3.25 -7.23 -6.34
C TYR A 97 4.08 -7.78 -5.18
N GLY A 98 4.02 -7.09 -4.04
CA GLY A 98 4.77 -7.43 -2.83
C GLY A 98 4.27 -8.65 -2.06
N ASN A 99 3.39 -9.50 -2.61
CA ASN A 99 2.72 -10.58 -1.87
C ASN A 99 3.71 -11.61 -1.32
N LYS A 100 4.75 -11.97 -2.09
CA LYS A 100 5.83 -12.84 -1.62
C LYS A 100 6.58 -12.23 -0.44
N ALA A 101 6.90 -10.94 -0.52
CA ALA A 101 7.59 -10.24 0.57
C ALA A 101 6.70 -10.15 1.82
N LEU A 102 5.40 -9.90 1.65
CA LEU A 102 4.43 -9.90 2.75
C LEU A 102 4.39 -11.25 3.45
N LEU A 103 4.28 -12.36 2.71
CA LEU A 103 4.21 -13.70 3.29
C LEU A 103 5.48 -14.06 4.07
N LEU A 104 6.66 -13.74 3.51
CA LEU A 104 7.93 -13.95 4.20
C LEU A 104 8.02 -13.12 5.48
N ASN A 105 7.63 -11.83 5.43
CA ASN A 105 7.61 -10.99 6.63
C ASN A 105 6.63 -11.49 7.69
N ILE A 106 5.50 -12.07 7.28
CA ILE A 106 4.53 -12.69 8.21
C ILE A 106 5.15 -13.91 8.88
N ALA A 107 5.80 -14.79 8.12
CA ALA A 107 6.49 -15.95 8.66
C ALA A 107 7.58 -15.52 9.64
N ASP A 108 8.48 -14.62 9.21
CA ASP A 108 9.55 -14.06 10.03
C ASP A 108 8.99 -13.48 11.34
N TYR A 109 7.91 -12.70 11.27
CA TYR A 109 7.29 -12.07 12.43
C TYR A 109 6.68 -13.05 13.45
N PHE A 110 6.25 -14.23 13.00
CA PHE A 110 5.74 -15.29 13.90
C PHE A 110 6.86 -16.18 14.46
N THR A 111 7.98 -16.32 13.75
CA THR A 111 9.10 -17.18 14.16
C THR A 111 10.21 -16.46 14.91
N ASP A 112 10.39 -15.17 14.68
CA ASP A 112 11.50 -14.40 15.25
C ASP A 112 11.07 -13.69 16.54
N ASP A 113 11.83 -13.89 17.60
CA ASP A 113 11.66 -13.21 18.89
C ASP A 113 12.37 -11.85 18.92
N ASP A 114 13.25 -11.57 17.95
CA ASP A 114 14.05 -10.35 17.90
C ASP A 114 13.52 -9.31 16.90
N ASN A 115 13.62 -8.04 17.30
CA ASN A 115 13.18 -6.85 16.55
C ASN A 115 14.04 -6.54 15.29
N LEU A 116 14.63 -7.55 14.63
CA LEU A 116 15.47 -7.39 13.44
C LEU A 116 14.69 -6.88 12.21
N ILE A 117 13.36 -7.03 12.20
CA ILE A 117 12.46 -6.45 11.19
C ILE A 117 12.59 -4.92 11.13
N ALA A 118 12.85 -4.25 12.26
CA ALA A 118 12.99 -2.80 12.31
C ALA A 118 14.22 -2.29 11.53
N LEU A 119 15.29 -3.08 11.44
CA LEU A 119 16.53 -2.71 10.74
C LEU A 119 16.40 -2.84 9.22
N ARG A 120 15.61 -3.81 8.73
CA ARG A 120 15.39 -4.01 7.28
C ARG A 120 14.52 -2.92 6.65
N ASN A 121 13.62 -2.31 7.41
CA ASN A 121 12.75 -1.22 6.97
C ASN A 121 13.41 0.17 6.93
N LYS A 122 14.69 0.29 7.29
CA LYS A 122 15.48 1.52 7.05
C LYS A 122 15.97 1.63 5.60
N GLN A 123 15.33 0.93 4.66
CA GLN A 123 15.46 1.22 3.24
C GLN A 123 14.47 2.30 2.85
N ILE A 124 15.05 3.42 2.41
CA ILE A 124 14.46 4.63 1.86
C ILE A 124 13.07 4.35 1.23
N LYS A 125 12.00 4.81 1.89
CA LYS A 125 10.70 4.98 1.23
C LYS A 125 10.88 6.04 0.16
N VAL A 126 11.29 5.64 -1.04
CA VAL A 126 11.09 6.44 -2.23
C VAL A 126 9.57 6.54 -2.34
N ARG A 127 8.98 7.62 -1.82
CA ARG A 127 7.57 7.91 -2.03
C ARG A 127 7.39 7.86 -3.55
N LEU A 128 6.67 6.85 -4.02
CA LEU A 128 6.38 6.71 -5.44
C LEU A 128 5.77 8.05 -5.87
N LEU A 129 6.42 8.71 -6.83
CA LEU A 129 5.98 10.00 -7.31
C LEU A 129 4.57 9.84 -7.87
N ASP A 130 3.61 10.53 -7.26
CA ASP A 130 2.20 10.45 -7.64
C ASP A 130 2.03 10.98 -9.07
N ARG A 131 1.99 10.03 -10.02
CA ARG A 131 1.92 10.32 -11.46
C ARG A 131 0.63 11.06 -11.83
N THR A 132 -0.42 10.98 -11.00
CA THR A 132 -1.68 11.67 -11.24
C THR A 132 -1.56 13.16 -10.95
N LYS A 133 -1.01 13.51 -9.78
CA LYS A 133 -0.69 14.90 -9.42
C LYS A 133 0.32 15.52 -10.36
N LEU A 134 1.34 14.75 -10.77
CA LEU A 134 2.35 15.22 -11.71
C LEU A 134 1.72 15.61 -13.07
N ARG A 135 0.76 14.84 -13.58
CA ARG A 135 0.07 15.15 -14.83
C ARG A 135 -0.85 16.37 -14.69
N ALA A 136 -1.57 16.48 -13.57
CA ALA A 136 -2.46 17.61 -13.32
C ALA A 136 -1.71 18.94 -13.16
N GLU A 137 -0.55 18.93 -12.50
CA GLU A 137 0.24 20.14 -12.23
C GLU A 137 1.35 20.40 -13.25
N LYS A 138 1.53 19.54 -14.25
CA LYS A 138 2.62 19.62 -15.23
C LYS A 138 2.74 21.02 -15.86
N THR A 139 1.62 21.59 -16.29
CA THR A 139 1.59 22.91 -16.95
C THR A 139 1.98 24.03 -16.00
N LYS A 140 1.54 23.98 -14.74
CA LYS A 140 1.92 24.94 -13.70
C LYS A 140 3.43 24.93 -13.45
N TRP A 141 4.01 23.75 -13.28
CA TRP A 141 5.45 23.60 -13.04
C TRP A 141 6.30 23.96 -14.26
N GLN A 142 5.83 23.65 -15.47
CA GLN A 142 6.47 24.08 -16.70
C GLN A 142 6.47 25.61 -16.84
N LEU A 143 5.36 26.28 -16.53
CA LEU A 143 5.25 27.73 -16.60
C LEU A 143 6.19 28.41 -15.58
N ILE A 144 6.21 27.93 -14.34
CA ILE A 144 7.09 28.45 -13.29
C ILE A 144 8.55 28.32 -13.71
N ASN A 145 8.97 27.15 -14.17
CA ASN A 145 10.37 26.91 -14.55
C ASN A 145 10.79 27.65 -15.84
N ALA A 146 9.84 28.04 -16.70
CA ALA A 146 10.13 28.82 -17.90
C ALA A 146 10.12 30.34 -17.62
N VAL A 147 9.12 30.83 -16.89
CA VAL A 147 8.90 32.27 -16.68
C VAL A 147 9.76 32.82 -15.54
N ALA A 148 9.99 32.05 -14.47
CA ALA A 148 10.80 32.50 -13.34
C ALA A 148 12.23 32.91 -13.73
N PRO A 149 13.02 32.11 -14.49
CA PRO A 149 14.37 32.52 -14.87
C PRO A 149 14.37 33.73 -15.83
N LEU A 150 13.36 33.85 -16.70
CA LEU A 150 13.22 34.99 -17.60
C LEU A 150 12.98 36.29 -16.82
N LEU A 151 12.08 36.26 -15.83
CA LEU A 151 11.83 37.39 -14.93
C LEU A 151 13.07 37.76 -14.12
N LEU A 152 13.82 36.77 -13.64
CA LEU A 152 15.06 36.98 -12.90
C LEU A 152 16.09 37.74 -13.75
N LEU A 153 16.25 37.37 -15.03
CA LEU A 153 17.13 38.05 -15.99
C LEU A 153 16.72 39.51 -16.21
N ILE A 154 15.42 39.76 -16.41
CA ILE A 154 14.88 41.11 -16.60
C ILE A 154 15.11 41.98 -15.35
N CYS A 155 14.85 41.42 -14.15
CA CYS A 155 15.12 42.11 -12.90
C CYS A 155 16.60 42.49 -12.75
N PHE A 156 17.52 41.58 -13.10
CA PHE A 156 18.96 41.89 -13.08
C PHE A 156 19.33 42.98 -14.09
N ALA A 157 18.78 42.94 -15.30
CA ALA A 157 19.03 43.96 -16.33
C ALA A 157 18.54 45.36 -15.88
N ILE A 158 17.35 45.45 -15.29
CA ILE A 158 16.80 46.71 -14.76
C ILE A 158 17.66 47.22 -13.59
N PHE A 159 18.01 46.34 -12.66
CA PHE A 159 18.84 46.70 -11.51
C PHE A 159 20.21 47.21 -11.95
N GLN A 160 20.86 46.53 -12.89
CA GLN A 160 22.15 46.95 -13.45
C GLN A 160 22.04 48.29 -14.17
N HIS A 161 20.97 48.51 -14.94
CA HIS A 161 20.74 49.78 -15.63
C HIS A 161 20.54 50.94 -14.63
N TYR A 162 19.74 50.73 -13.59
CA TYR A 162 19.48 51.73 -12.55
C TYR A 162 20.74 52.05 -11.74
N TYR A 163 21.50 51.02 -11.35
CA TYR A 163 22.79 51.18 -10.67
C TYR A 163 23.81 51.94 -11.54
N ARG A 164 23.88 51.63 -12.84
CA ARG A 164 24.76 52.35 -13.78
C ARG A 164 24.38 53.82 -13.88
N LYS A 165 23.08 54.12 -13.92
CA LYS A 165 22.59 55.51 -14.00
C LYS A 165 22.94 56.31 -12.74
N HIS A 166 22.89 55.71 -11.55
CA HIS A 166 23.30 56.37 -10.30
C HIS A 166 24.82 56.51 -10.12
N LYS A 167 25.62 55.57 -10.63
CA LYS A 167 27.07 55.59 -10.45
C LYS A 167 27.84 56.44 -11.47
N TYR A 168 27.34 56.59 -12.69
CA TYR A 168 28.05 57.23 -13.80
C TYR A 168 27.38 58.50 -14.36
N ALA A 169 26.25 58.93 -13.80
CA ALA A 169 25.60 60.20 -14.17
C ALA A 169 25.91 61.36 -13.18
N LYS A 170 27.10 61.33 -12.57
CA LYS A 170 27.75 62.50 -12.00
C LYS A 170 28.94 62.86 -12.88
#